data_AF-A0A496TAS6-F1
#
_entry.id   AF-A0A496TAS6-F1
#
_cell.length_a   1.000
_cell.length_b   1.000
_cell.length_c   1.000
_cell.angle_alpha   90.00
_cell.angle_beta   90.00
_cell.angle_gamma   90.00
#
_symmetry.space_group_name_H-M   'P 1'
#
loop_
_entity.id
_entity.type
_entity.pdbx_description
1 polymer ?
#
loop_
_entity_poly.entity_id
_entity_poly.type
_entity_poly.pdbx_seq_one_letter_code
_entity_poly.pdbx_strand_id
1 'polypeptide(L)'
;MKQFKVTEEQFEELIRLSRLYRTEADKCKNTKSYLASCVMIGVALETDLLAMCHCFSDEIPERLIPKCRNGKPKHLLDWTLFDLLRIARKCG
;
A
#
# COMPACT_ATOMS: atom_id res chain seq x y z
N MET A 1 -8.53 18.89 -4.14
CA MET A 1 -7.86 17.78 -3.40
C MET A 1 -8.27 16.47 -4.04
N LYS A 2 -7.32 15.62 -4.44
CA LYS A 2 -7.65 14.33 -5.06
C LYS A 2 -8.42 13.44 -4.08
N GLN A 3 -9.50 12.84 -4.58
CA GLN A 3 -10.63 12.30 -3.80
C GLN A 3 -10.36 10.94 -3.11
N PHE A 4 -9.11 10.47 -3.07
CA PHE A 4 -8.76 9.12 -2.60
C PHE A 4 -7.84 9.08 -1.38
N LYS A 5 -7.50 10.21 -0.74
CA LYS A 5 -6.63 10.22 0.46
C LYS A 5 -7.25 9.52 1.67
N VAL A 6 -6.40 9.01 2.55
CA VAL A 6 -6.73 8.57 3.92
C VAL A 6 -6.63 9.71 4.93
N THR A 7 -7.18 9.53 6.13
CA THR A 7 -7.00 10.44 7.27
C THR A 7 -5.59 10.34 7.86
N GLU A 8 -5.19 11.30 8.69
CA GLU A 8 -3.89 11.24 9.39
C GLU A 8 -3.80 10.00 10.28
N GLU A 9 -4.86 9.69 11.05
CA GLU A 9 -4.91 8.49 11.90
C GLU A 9 -4.73 7.19 11.07
N GLN A 10 -5.39 7.11 9.91
CA GLN A 10 -5.22 5.98 9.00
C GLN A 10 -3.80 5.92 8.42
N PHE A 11 -3.19 7.07 8.13
CA PHE A 11 -1.82 7.15 7.65
C PHE A 11 -0.81 6.69 8.71
N GLU A 12 -0.93 7.19 9.94
CA GLU A 12 -0.12 6.74 11.08
C GLU A 12 -0.25 5.23 11.30
N GLU A 13 -1.48 4.71 11.17
CA GLU A 13 -1.74 3.29 11.29
C GLU A 13 -1.08 2.48 10.16
N LEU A 14 -1.08 2.97 8.92
CA LEU A 14 -0.34 2.32 7.81
C LEU A 14 1.16 2.23 8.11
N ILE A 15 1.77 3.30 8.65
CA ILE A 15 3.19 3.29 9.03
C ILE A 15 3.45 2.30 10.17
N ARG A 16 2.55 2.25 11.17
CA ARG A 16 2.65 1.29 12.28
C ARG A 16 2.56 -0.15 11.77
N LEU A 17 1.59 -0.43 10.89
CA LEU A 17 1.37 -1.74 10.28
C LEU A 17 2.56 -2.20 9.43
N SER A 18 3.14 -1.32 8.61
CA SER A 18 4.36 -1.63 7.84
C SER A 18 5.49 -2.14 8.74
N ARG A 19 5.78 -1.43 9.84
CA ARG A 19 6.83 -1.82 10.81
C ARG A 19 6.50 -3.12 11.52
N LEU A 20 5.23 -3.30 11.89
CA LEU A 20 4.75 -4.54 12.51
C LEU A 20 4.96 -5.73 11.57
N TYR A 21 4.50 -5.65 10.33
CA TYR A 21 4.60 -6.76 9.38
C TYR A 21 6.03 -7.07 8.95
N ARG A 22 6.93 -6.08 8.91
CA ARG A 22 8.38 -6.32 8.77
C ARG A 22 8.92 -7.16 9.93
N THR A 23 8.55 -6.81 11.15
CA THR A 23 8.95 -7.54 12.36
C THR A 23 8.40 -8.98 12.34
N GLU A 24 7.14 -9.16 11.96
CA GLU A 24 6.53 -10.49 11.83
C GLU A 24 7.18 -11.31 10.70
N ALA A 25 7.54 -10.69 9.58
CA ALA A 25 8.27 -11.35 8.50
C ALA A 25 9.61 -11.93 9.00
N ASP A 26 10.34 -11.18 9.82
CA ASP A 26 11.59 -11.64 10.43
C ASP A 26 11.38 -12.79 11.43
N LYS A 27 10.33 -12.73 12.25
CA LYS A 27 9.95 -13.84 13.15
C LYS A 27 9.65 -15.11 12.34
N CYS A 28 8.84 -15.01 11.29
CA CYS A 28 8.53 -16.16 10.42
C CYS A 28 9.78 -16.72 9.72
N LYS A 29 10.70 -15.86 9.30
CA LYS A 29 11.98 -16.27 8.71
C LYS A 29 12.82 -17.07 9.71
N ASN A 30 12.91 -16.59 10.95
CA ASN A 30 13.69 -17.23 12.01
C ASN A 30 13.15 -18.61 12.41
N THR A 31 11.85 -18.85 12.25
CA THR A 31 11.22 -20.16 12.47
C THR A 31 11.18 -21.04 11.22
N LYS A 32 11.84 -20.63 10.12
CA LYS A 32 11.84 -21.29 8.80
C LYS A 32 10.45 -21.37 8.13
N SER A 33 9.49 -20.57 8.59
CA SER A 33 8.18 -20.39 7.95
C SER A 33 8.29 -19.41 6.78
N TYR A 34 9.06 -19.77 5.75
CA TYR A 34 9.43 -18.86 4.66
C TYR A 34 8.22 -18.34 3.88
N LEU A 35 7.22 -19.19 3.60
CA LEU A 35 6.02 -18.75 2.90
C LEU A 35 5.28 -17.66 3.68
N ALA A 36 5.12 -17.84 4.99
CA ALA A 36 4.51 -16.82 5.84
C ALA A 36 5.35 -15.53 5.88
N SER A 37 6.68 -15.66 5.93
CA SER A 37 7.59 -14.51 5.84
C SER A 37 7.40 -13.72 4.55
N CYS A 38 7.26 -14.40 3.40
CA CYS A 38 6.96 -13.77 2.12
C CYS A 38 5.61 -13.05 2.09
N VAL A 39 4.58 -13.63 2.73
CA VAL A 39 3.28 -12.96 2.86
C VAL A 39 3.41 -11.69 3.71
N MET A 40 4.05 -11.78 4.87
CA MET A 40 4.21 -10.64 5.78
C MET A 40 5.02 -9.50 5.15
N ILE A 41 6.11 -9.81 4.45
CA ILE A 41 6.88 -8.76 3.76
C ILE A 41 6.10 -8.14 2.58
N GLY A 42 5.23 -8.93 1.93
CA GLY A 42 4.30 -8.43 0.92
C GLY A 42 3.30 -7.41 1.49
N VAL A 43 2.73 -7.70 2.66
CA VAL A 43 1.81 -6.77 3.35
C VAL A 43 2.55 -5.51 3.83
N ALA A 44 3.77 -5.65 4.32
CA ALA A 44 4.61 -4.49 4.66
C ALA A 44 4.87 -3.60 3.44
N LEU A 45 5.18 -4.20 2.28
CA LEU A 45 5.36 -3.45 1.04
C LEU A 45 4.06 -2.76 0.60
N GLU A 46 2.93 -3.45 0.68
CA GLU A 46 1.62 -2.88 0.33
C GLU A 46 1.30 -1.65 1.19
N THR A 47 1.49 -1.73 2.50
CA THR A 47 1.28 -0.61 3.43
C THR A 47 2.22 0.57 3.17
N ASP A 48 3.50 0.31 2.88
CA ASP A 48 4.45 1.37 2.50
C ASP A 48 4.04 2.06 1.18
N LEU A 49 3.58 1.29 0.19
CA LEU A 49 3.14 1.85 -1.09
C LEU A 49 1.85 2.67 -0.94
N LEU A 50 0.92 2.24 -0.08
CA LEU A 50 -0.26 3.04 0.28
C LEU A 50 0.16 4.37 0.92
N ALA A 51 1.08 4.33 1.89
CA ALA A 51 1.62 5.54 2.54
C ALA A 51 2.28 6.47 1.52
N MET A 52 3.11 5.95 0.61
CA MET A 52 3.71 6.73 -0.47
C MET A 52 2.67 7.36 -1.39
N CYS A 53 1.64 6.60 -1.78
CA CYS A 53 0.56 7.13 -2.62
C CYS A 53 -0.28 8.20 -1.90
N HIS A 54 -0.38 8.15 -0.58
CA HIS A 54 -0.97 9.22 0.22
C HIS A 54 -0.11 10.49 0.17
N CYS A 55 1.18 10.38 0.50
CA CYS A 55 2.12 11.51 0.53
C CYS A 55 2.24 12.21 -0.83
N PHE A 56 2.39 11.44 -1.90
CA PHE A 56 2.62 11.93 -3.27
C PHE A 56 1.36 11.91 -4.13
N SER A 57 0.18 11.85 -3.51
CA SER A 57 -1.12 11.79 -4.19
C SER A 57 -1.27 12.81 -5.32
N ASP A 58 -0.81 14.05 -5.11
CA ASP A 58 -0.93 15.14 -6.08
C ASP A 58 -0.03 14.93 -7.32
N GLU A 59 1.00 14.10 -7.21
CA GLU A 59 1.89 13.72 -8.31
C GLU A 59 1.39 12.51 -9.11
N ILE A 60 0.45 11.72 -8.57
CA ILE A 60 -0.10 10.55 -9.28
C ILE A 60 -0.99 11.00 -10.47
N PRO A 61 -0.65 10.67 -11.73
CA PRO A 61 -1.49 11.02 -12.88
C PRO A 61 -2.89 10.41 -12.79
N GLU A 62 -3.93 11.18 -13.12
CA GLU A 62 -5.32 10.74 -12.98
C GLU A 62 -5.64 9.44 -13.72
N ARG A 63 -5.01 9.24 -14.89
CA ARG A 63 -5.15 8.02 -15.72
C ARG A 63 -4.69 6.74 -15.00
N LEU A 64 -3.86 6.85 -13.96
CA LEU A 64 -3.34 5.69 -13.22
C LEU A 64 -4.18 5.35 -11.99
N ILE A 65 -5.04 6.28 -11.54
CA ILE A 65 -5.90 6.10 -10.37
C ILE A 65 -6.85 4.90 -10.63
N PRO A 66 -6.82 3.87 -9.78
CA PRO A 66 -7.74 2.75 -9.83
C PRO A 66 -9.20 3.22 -9.71
N LYS A 67 -10.07 2.63 -10.52
CA LYS A 67 -11.49 2.97 -10.56
C LYS A 67 -12.35 1.78 -10.15
N CYS A 68 -13.45 2.07 -9.48
CA CYS A 68 -14.54 1.15 -9.25
C CYS A 68 -15.23 0.79 -10.57
N ARG A 69 -16.08 -0.26 -10.56
CA ARG A 69 -16.87 -0.66 -11.75
C ARG A 69 -17.77 0.46 -12.29
N ASN A 70 -18.19 1.38 -11.43
CA ASN A 70 -19.00 2.56 -11.78
C ASN A 70 -18.16 3.75 -12.29
N GLY A 71 -16.85 3.56 -12.53
CA GLY A 71 -15.94 4.58 -13.04
C GLY A 71 -15.45 5.61 -12.02
N LYS A 72 -15.93 5.57 -10.77
CA LYS A 72 -15.45 6.46 -9.71
C LYS A 72 -14.06 6.04 -9.22
N PRO A 73 -13.19 6.97 -8.80
CA PRO A 73 -11.95 6.63 -8.12
C PRO A 73 -12.20 5.73 -6.89
N LYS A 74 -11.38 4.69 -6.73
CA LYS A 74 -11.39 3.88 -5.50
C LYS A 74 -10.81 4.69 -4.34
N HIS A 75 -11.30 4.46 -3.13
CA HIS A 75 -10.64 4.92 -1.92
C HIS A 75 -9.25 4.26 -1.83
N LEU A 76 -8.23 4.95 -1.30
CA LEU A 76 -6.85 4.43 -1.32
C LEU A 76 -6.72 3.08 -0.61
N LEU A 77 -7.44 2.87 0.50
CA LEU A 77 -7.43 1.59 1.20
C LEU A 77 -8.07 0.42 0.42
N ASP A 78 -8.79 0.71 -0.68
CA ASP A 78 -9.34 -0.32 -1.59
C ASP A 78 -8.38 -0.65 -2.75
N TRP A 79 -7.18 -0.06 -2.76
CA TRP A 79 -6.18 -0.33 -3.78
C TRP A 79 -5.45 -1.61 -3.43
N THR A 80 -5.28 -2.47 -4.43
CA THR A 80 -4.56 -3.74 -4.26
C THR A 80 -3.07 -3.52 -4.43
N LEU A 81 -2.25 -4.45 -3.92
CA LEU A 81 -0.81 -4.50 -4.23
C LEU A 81 -0.53 -4.41 -5.74
N PHE A 82 -1.35 -5.04 -6.58
CA PHE A 82 -1.22 -4.96 -8.03
C PHE A 82 -1.44 -3.54 -8.57
N ASP A 83 -2.47 -2.83 -8.07
CA ASP A 83 -2.73 -1.44 -8.41
C ASP A 83 -1.53 -0.54 -8.03
N LEU A 84 -0.99 -0.76 -6.83
CA LEU A 84 0.13 0.01 -6.27
C LEU A 84 1.43 -0.23 -7.05
N LEU A 85 1.76 -1.49 -7.36
CA LEU A 85 2.93 -1.83 -8.18
C LEU A 85 2.82 -1.25 -9.59
N ARG A 86 1.62 -1.23 -10.18
CA ARG A 86 1.38 -0.61 -11.49
C ARG A 86 1.67 0.89 -11.44
N ILE A 87 1.24 1.57 -10.38
CA ILE A 87 1.48 3.01 -10.20
C ILE A 87 2.97 3.28 -9.97
N ALA A 88 3.59 2.55 -9.04
CA ALA A 88 5.02 2.67 -8.74
C ALA A 88 5.88 2.50 -10.01
N ARG A 89 5.60 1.47 -10.83
CA ARG A 89 6.31 1.24 -12.11
C ARG A 89 6.13 2.36 -13.14
N LYS A 90 5.03 3.11 -13.07
CA LYS A 90 4.72 4.17 -14.05
C LYS A 90 5.18 5.55 -13.59
N CYS A 91 5.42 5.72 -12.29
CA CYS A 91 5.85 6.97 -11.69
C CYS A 91 7.33 6.98 -11.26
N GLY A 92 7.95 5.81 -11.04
CA GLY A 92 9.40 5.65 -10.87
C GLY A 92 10.08 5.38 -12.21
#